data_AF-H3GW95-F1
#
_entry.id   AF-H3GW95-F1
#
_cell.length_a   1.000
_cell.length_b   1.000
_cell.length_c   1.000
_cell.angle_alpha   90.00
_cell.angle_beta   90.00
_cell.angle_gamma   90.00
#
_symmetry.space_group_name_H-M   'P 1'
#
loop_
_entity.id
_entity.type
_entity.pdbx_description
1 polymer ?
#
loop_
_entity_poly.entity_id
_entity_poly.type
_entity_poly.pdbx_seq_one_letter_code
_entity_poly.pdbx_strand_id
1 'polypeptide(L)'
;MEGTAAPTRPQRQRARRPADDRSAPTDEKRQKWTPRKPKSFPRPWMMYAPPRSAEDPTVHTPASTFRFISFNVLADYLVVNDRKNEPAKCHVKYDWEYRRERLVKEILRWEPDVVNLQEVDHYEDFFEPRMEKAGFVGVYKRRTGETTHDGCAIFVKKSMFRIVSSHPIEYRVPDHPVLNRDNIALTAVVEAKNEANAY
;
A
#
# COMPACT_ATOMS: atom_id res chain seq x y z
N MET A 1 -60.23 -17.40 55.26
CA MET A 1 -61.21 -17.41 54.15
C MET A 1 -61.02 -16.11 53.40
N GLU A 2 -60.65 -16.01 52.13
CA GLU A 2 -60.37 -16.95 51.05
C GLU A 2 -59.36 -16.24 50.13
N GLY A 3 -58.33 -16.96 49.68
CA GLY A 3 -57.40 -16.46 48.67
C GLY A 3 -58.02 -16.58 47.29
N THR A 4 -58.04 -15.49 46.53
CA THR A 4 -58.58 -15.47 45.17
C THR A 4 -57.50 -15.92 44.18
N ALA A 5 -57.64 -17.14 43.66
CA ALA A 5 -56.75 -17.73 42.66
C ALA A 5 -57.00 -17.15 41.27
N ALA A 6 -55.93 -16.76 40.57
CA ALA A 6 -55.98 -16.34 39.17
C ALA A 6 -56.05 -17.55 38.22
N PRO A 7 -56.77 -17.47 37.09
CA PRO A 7 -56.98 -18.61 36.20
C PRO A 7 -55.75 -18.93 35.34
N THR A 8 -55.34 -20.20 35.36
CA THR A 8 -54.21 -20.78 34.61
C THR A 8 -54.51 -20.84 33.12
N ARG A 9 -53.64 -20.25 32.28
CA ARG A 9 -53.75 -20.27 30.81
C ARG A 9 -53.29 -21.63 30.25
N PRO A 10 -54.01 -22.26 29.31
CA PRO A 10 -53.64 -23.59 28.81
C PRO A 10 -52.35 -23.55 27.98
N GLN A 11 -51.44 -24.48 28.31
CA GLN A 11 -50.18 -24.73 27.61
C GLN A 11 -50.47 -25.35 26.23
N ARG A 12 -50.21 -24.60 25.16
CA ARG A 12 -50.25 -25.14 23.79
C ARG A 12 -49.10 -26.13 23.60
N GLN A 13 -49.40 -27.42 23.58
CA GLN A 13 -48.47 -28.44 23.09
C GLN A 13 -48.25 -28.22 21.59
N ARG A 14 -47.01 -27.88 21.20
CA ARG A 14 -46.60 -27.88 19.79
C ARG A 14 -46.50 -29.33 19.33
N ALA A 15 -47.44 -29.75 18.48
CA ALA A 15 -47.32 -30.99 17.73
C ALA A 15 -46.02 -30.96 16.91
N ARG A 16 -45.17 -31.99 17.11
CA ARG A 16 -43.96 -32.19 16.29
C ARG A 16 -44.42 -32.60 14.88
N ARG A 17 -44.06 -31.79 13.88
CA ARG A 17 -44.23 -32.17 12.47
C ARG A 17 -43.31 -33.38 12.17
N PRO A 18 -43.75 -34.33 11.34
CA PRO A 18 -42.90 -35.43 10.90
C PRO A 18 -41.69 -34.88 10.16
N ALA A 19 -40.54 -35.54 10.33
CA ALA A 19 -39.31 -35.19 9.65
C ALA A 19 -39.50 -35.41 8.14
N ASP A 20 -39.59 -34.32 7.37
CA ASP A 20 -39.41 -34.36 5.93
C ASP A 20 -37.98 -34.84 5.66
N ASP A 21 -37.87 -36.00 5.03
CA ASP A 21 -36.67 -36.55 4.42
C ASP A 21 -36.23 -35.63 3.28
N ARG A 22 -35.50 -34.56 3.63
CA ARG A 22 -34.76 -33.74 2.68
C ARG A 22 -33.34 -34.24 2.67
N SER A 23 -33.09 -35.11 1.71
CA SER A 23 -31.79 -35.47 1.18
C SER A 23 -30.84 -34.26 1.24
N ALA A 24 -29.70 -34.44 1.91
CA ALA A 24 -28.66 -33.44 2.03
C ALA A 24 -28.27 -32.93 0.62
N PRO A 25 -28.08 -31.62 0.41
CA PRO A 25 -27.57 -31.13 -0.87
C PRO A 25 -26.20 -31.76 -1.11
N THR A 26 -26.06 -32.48 -2.21
CA THR A 26 -24.78 -33.01 -2.67
C THR A 26 -23.75 -31.89 -2.81
N ASP A 27 -22.51 -32.22 -2.46
CA ASP A 27 -21.30 -31.37 -2.38
C ASP A 27 -20.85 -30.66 -3.68
N GLU A 28 -21.73 -30.57 -4.70
CA GLU A 28 -21.38 -30.15 -6.05
C GLU A 28 -21.65 -28.67 -6.38
N LYS A 29 -21.98 -27.84 -5.38
CA LYS A 29 -22.08 -26.37 -5.58
C LYS A 29 -21.12 -25.61 -4.67
N ARG A 30 -19.85 -26.03 -4.64
CA ARG A 30 -18.73 -25.09 -4.45
C ARG A 30 -18.85 -24.06 -5.57
N GLN A 31 -19.46 -22.91 -5.29
CA GLN A 31 -19.44 -21.75 -6.17
C GLN A 31 -17.97 -21.48 -6.51
N LYS A 32 -17.56 -21.84 -7.72
CA LYS A 32 -16.27 -21.47 -8.28
C LYS A 32 -16.20 -19.96 -8.22
N TRP A 33 -15.42 -19.44 -7.29
CA TRP A 33 -15.10 -18.03 -7.23
C TRP A 33 -14.39 -17.68 -8.54
N THR A 34 -15.11 -17.01 -9.44
CA THR A 34 -14.50 -16.42 -10.62
C THR A 34 -13.93 -15.07 -10.20
N PRO A 35 -12.63 -14.81 -10.42
CA PRO A 35 -12.07 -13.49 -10.16
C PRO A 35 -12.86 -12.48 -11.00
N ARG A 36 -13.58 -11.56 -10.34
CA ARG A 36 -14.21 -10.45 -11.07
C ARG A 36 -13.11 -9.68 -11.78
N LYS A 37 -13.29 -9.39 -13.07
CA LYS A 37 -12.38 -8.50 -13.80
C LYS A 37 -12.25 -7.20 -13.00
N PRO A 38 -11.02 -6.75 -12.66
CA PRO A 38 -10.87 -5.51 -11.91
C PRO A 38 -11.53 -4.38 -12.68
N LYS A 39 -12.39 -3.59 -12.02
CA LYS A 39 -12.86 -2.33 -12.60
C LYS A 39 -11.63 -1.45 -12.78
N SER A 40 -11.37 -0.98 -14.00
CA SER A 40 -10.34 0.03 -14.23
C SER A 40 -10.80 1.34 -13.62
N PHE A 41 -10.00 1.87 -12.70
CA PHE A 41 -10.14 3.26 -12.24
C PHE A 41 -9.02 4.06 -12.92
N PRO A 42 -9.24 4.59 -14.13
CA PRO A 42 -8.22 5.40 -14.79
C PRO A 42 -8.01 6.68 -13.97
N ARG A 43 -6.75 6.94 -13.60
CA ARG A 43 -6.33 8.22 -13.03
C ARG A 43 -5.83 9.08 -14.20
N PRO A 44 -6.57 10.09 -14.65
CA PRO A 44 -6.16 10.91 -15.79
C PRO A 44 -4.96 11.77 -15.42
N TRP A 45 -4.07 11.99 -16.38
CA TRP A 45 -3.02 13.00 -16.23
C TRP A 45 -3.64 14.38 -16.40
N MET A 46 -3.48 15.24 -15.40
CA MET A 46 -3.95 16.63 -15.46
C MET A 46 -2.76 17.57 -15.60
N MET A 47 -2.77 18.40 -16.64
CA MET A 47 -1.82 19.51 -16.77
C MET A 47 -2.33 20.68 -15.94
N TYR A 48 -1.58 21.06 -14.90
CA TYR A 48 -1.93 22.21 -14.05
C TYR A 48 -1.42 23.54 -14.61
N ALA A 49 -0.33 23.52 -15.37
CA ALA A 49 0.17 24.65 -16.13
C ALA A 49 0.85 24.11 -17.39
N PRO A 50 0.69 24.74 -18.56
CA PRO A 50 1.52 24.41 -19.70
C PRO A 50 2.99 24.72 -19.36
N PRO A 51 3.96 24.03 -19.98
CA PRO A 51 5.37 24.41 -19.84
C PRO A 51 5.51 25.91 -20.13
N ARG A 52 6.37 26.64 -19.41
CA ARG A 52 6.58 28.09 -19.63
C ARG A 52 6.83 28.46 -21.10
N SER A 53 7.34 27.51 -21.90
CA SER A 53 7.53 27.64 -23.35
C SER A 53 6.24 27.79 -24.18
N ALA A 54 5.07 27.46 -23.64
CA ALA A 54 3.79 27.72 -24.30
C ALA A 54 3.36 29.19 -24.21
N GLU A 55 3.95 29.95 -23.29
CA GLU A 55 3.68 31.39 -23.11
C GLU A 55 4.79 32.26 -23.74
N ASP A 56 6.02 31.75 -23.88
CA ASP A 56 7.13 32.49 -24.49
C ASP A 56 8.09 31.58 -25.30
N PRO A 57 8.14 31.70 -26.64
CA PRO A 57 9.03 30.92 -27.50
C PRO A 57 10.53 31.25 -27.35
N THR A 58 10.90 32.29 -26.60
CA THR A 58 12.30 32.66 -26.31
C THR A 58 12.86 31.96 -25.06
N VAL A 59 11.99 31.33 -24.26
CA VAL A 59 12.41 30.55 -23.09
C VAL A 59 12.83 29.15 -23.53
N HIS A 60 14.13 28.92 -23.62
CA HIS A 60 14.67 27.56 -23.74
C HIS A 60 14.15 26.71 -22.58
N THR A 61 13.48 25.60 -22.92
CA THR A 61 13.07 24.57 -21.96
C THR A 61 14.29 24.15 -21.13
N PRO A 62 14.23 24.14 -19.79
CA PRO A 62 15.29 23.50 -19.02
C PRO A 62 15.32 22.03 -19.44
N ALA A 63 16.47 21.56 -19.89
CA ALA A 63 16.71 20.24 -20.48
C ALA A 63 16.55 19.06 -19.49
N SER A 64 15.74 19.18 -18.44
CA SER A 64 15.66 18.16 -17.38
C SER A 64 14.28 18.10 -16.71
N THR A 65 13.24 17.75 -17.46
CA THR A 65 11.97 17.31 -16.87
C THR A 65 12.13 15.87 -16.37
N PHE A 66 11.61 15.57 -15.19
CA PHE A 66 11.60 14.22 -14.64
C PHE A 66 10.29 13.97 -13.88
N ARG A 67 9.95 12.69 -13.72
CA ARG A 67 8.74 12.24 -13.04
C ARG A 67 9.03 11.78 -11.64
N PHE A 68 8.21 12.27 -10.70
CA PHE A 68 8.32 11.97 -9.30
C PHE A 68 7.06 11.25 -8.81
N ILE A 69 7.24 10.17 -8.04
CA ILE A 69 6.17 9.50 -7.30
C ILE A 69 6.47 9.53 -5.81
N SER A 70 5.43 9.80 -5.01
CA SER A 70 5.41 9.46 -3.59
C SER A 70 4.27 8.47 -3.34
N PHE A 71 4.58 7.33 -2.73
CA PHE A 71 3.60 6.27 -2.53
C PHE A 71 3.83 5.52 -1.22
N ASN A 72 2.83 5.54 -0.34
CA ASN A 72 2.81 4.71 0.86
C ASN A 72 2.33 3.30 0.48
N VAL A 73 3.15 2.29 0.75
CA VAL A 73 2.95 0.92 0.25
C VAL A 73 2.23 -0.01 1.23
N LEU A 74 1.92 0.49 2.44
CA LEU A 74 1.32 -0.26 3.54
C LEU A 74 2.16 -1.49 3.94
N ALA A 75 2.93 -1.35 5.02
CA ALA A 75 3.81 -2.42 5.53
C ALA A 75 2.98 -3.67 5.88
N ASP A 76 3.49 -4.86 5.59
CA ASP A 76 2.78 -6.12 5.81
C ASP A 76 2.38 -6.33 7.28
N TYR A 77 3.25 -5.96 8.21
CA TYR A 77 2.94 -6.08 9.64
C TYR A 77 1.81 -5.14 10.10
N LEU A 78 1.57 -4.02 9.41
CA LEU A 78 0.52 -3.05 9.74
C LEU A 78 -0.88 -3.51 9.28
N VAL A 79 -0.95 -4.41 8.30
CA VAL A 79 -2.20 -4.92 7.73
C VAL A 79 -3.04 -5.72 8.73
N VAL A 80 -2.43 -6.18 9.83
CA VAL A 80 -3.11 -6.94 10.89
C VAL A 80 -4.34 -6.21 11.44
N ASN A 81 -4.29 -4.88 11.54
CA ASN A 81 -5.43 -4.09 12.03
C ASN A 81 -6.58 -4.05 11.02
N ASP A 82 -6.28 -3.99 9.72
CA ASP A 82 -7.29 -4.02 8.66
C ASP A 82 -7.99 -5.38 8.58
N ARG A 83 -7.22 -6.48 8.75
CA ARG A 83 -7.78 -7.83 8.79
C ARG A 83 -8.79 -8.03 9.92
N LYS A 84 -8.58 -7.43 11.09
CA LYS A 84 -9.50 -7.53 12.23
C LYS A 84 -10.88 -6.93 11.95
N ASN A 85 -10.94 -5.94 11.07
CA ASN A 85 -12.17 -5.21 10.74
C ASN A 85 -12.95 -5.83 9.57
N GLU A 86 -12.45 -6.89 8.94
CA GLU A 86 -13.06 -7.51 7.76
C GLU A 86 -13.29 -9.02 7.89
N PRO A 87 -14.32 -9.59 7.21
CA PRO A 87 -14.52 -11.03 7.15
C PRO A 87 -13.32 -11.78 6.56
N ALA A 88 -12.96 -12.92 7.15
CA ALA A 88 -11.81 -13.75 6.76
C ALA A 88 -11.72 -14.08 5.26
N LYS A 89 -12.87 -14.28 4.60
CA LYS A 89 -12.97 -14.54 3.15
C LYS A 89 -12.38 -13.43 2.27
N CYS A 90 -12.19 -12.22 2.81
CA CYS A 90 -11.64 -11.06 2.10
C CYS A 90 -10.13 -10.88 2.33
N HIS A 91 -9.50 -11.71 3.17
CA HIS A 91 -8.14 -11.45 3.64
C HIS A 91 -7.05 -11.66 2.59
N VAL A 92 -7.30 -12.42 1.52
CA VAL A 92 -6.30 -12.67 0.47
C VAL A 92 -5.73 -11.37 -0.15
N LYS A 93 -6.53 -10.29 -0.20
CA LYS A 93 -6.08 -8.99 -0.72
C LYS A 93 -5.00 -8.33 0.14
N TYR A 94 -4.90 -8.75 1.40
CA TYR A 94 -3.96 -8.24 2.39
C TYR A 94 -2.65 -9.02 2.41
N ASP A 95 -2.62 -10.24 1.86
CA ASP A 95 -1.42 -11.07 1.84
C ASP A 95 -0.29 -10.39 1.05
N TRP A 96 0.91 -10.36 1.61
CA TRP A 96 2.09 -9.78 0.95
C TRP A 96 2.30 -10.34 -0.46
N GLU A 97 2.21 -11.66 -0.62
CA GLU A 97 2.31 -12.35 -1.91
C GLU A 97 1.31 -11.84 -2.95
N TYR A 98 0.11 -11.45 -2.50
CA TYR A 98 -0.87 -10.84 -3.37
C TYR A 98 -0.54 -9.37 -3.68
N ARG A 99 -0.06 -8.59 -2.70
CA ARG A 99 0.17 -7.15 -2.86
C ARG A 99 1.45 -6.82 -3.61
N ARG A 100 2.57 -7.47 -3.29
CA ARG A 100 3.93 -7.05 -3.66
C ARG A 100 4.13 -6.75 -5.15
N GLU A 101 3.72 -7.67 -6.03
CA GLU A 101 3.85 -7.50 -7.48
C GLU A 101 2.91 -6.42 -8.03
N ARG A 102 1.76 -6.20 -7.39
CA ARG A 102 0.80 -5.15 -7.78
C ARG A 102 1.32 -3.76 -7.41
N LEU A 103 2.00 -3.64 -6.27
CA LEU A 103 2.62 -2.38 -5.82
C LEU A 103 3.68 -1.93 -6.81
N VAL A 104 4.63 -2.80 -7.15
CA VAL A 104 5.69 -2.49 -8.14
C VAL A 104 5.09 -2.20 -9.51
N LYS A 105 4.09 -2.99 -9.95
CA LYS A 105 3.41 -2.74 -11.22
C LYS A 105 2.72 -1.38 -11.25
N GLU A 106 2.07 -0.97 -10.17
CA GLU A 106 1.43 0.36 -10.10
C GLU A 106 2.48 1.47 -10.12
N ILE A 107 3.56 1.36 -9.34
CA ILE A 107 4.66 2.34 -9.34
C ILE A 107 5.24 2.50 -10.74
N LEU A 108 5.63 1.40 -11.39
CA LEU A 108 6.30 1.42 -12.69
C LEU A 108 5.38 1.81 -13.85
N ARG A 109 4.06 1.64 -13.71
CA ARG A 109 3.08 2.04 -14.73
C ARG A 109 3.13 3.53 -15.06
N TRP A 110 3.51 4.35 -14.08
CA TRP A 110 3.67 5.79 -14.24
C TRP A 110 5.04 6.19 -14.79
N GLU A 111 5.91 5.19 -15.00
CA GLU A 111 7.29 5.28 -15.48
C GLU A 111 8.10 6.40 -14.80
N PRO A 112 8.13 6.43 -13.46
CA PRO A 112 8.81 7.49 -12.71
C PRO A 112 10.32 7.52 -13.00
N ASP A 113 10.95 8.64 -12.66
CA ASP A 113 12.40 8.79 -12.64
C ASP A 113 12.93 8.88 -11.21
N VAL A 114 12.07 9.33 -10.27
CA VAL A 114 12.29 9.33 -8.82
C VAL A 114 11.06 8.73 -8.13
N VAL A 115 11.29 7.83 -7.16
CA VAL A 115 10.24 7.16 -6.39
C VAL A 115 10.55 7.25 -4.91
N ASN A 116 9.65 7.84 -4.14
CA ASN A 116 9.68 7.88 -2.68
C ASN A 116 8.61 6.96 -2.12
N LEU A 117 9.03 5.99 -1.30
CA LEU A 117 8.13 5.04 -0.66
C LEU A 117 8.10 5.25 0.86
N GLN A 118 6.92 5.08 1.46
CA GLN A 118 6.70 5.05 2.91
C GLN A 118 6.07 3.71 3.32
N GLU A 119 6.21 3.35 4.59
CA GLU A 119 5.78 2.05 5.15
C GLU A 119 6.42 0.84 4.44
N VAL A 120 7.72 0.94 4.14
CA VAL A 120 8.47 -0.13 3.48
C VAL A 120 9.08 -1.07 4.52
N ASP A 121 8.69 -2.34 4.57
CA ASP A 121 9.23 -3.38 5.47
C ASP A 121 9.91 -4.56 4.76
N HIS A 122 9.76 -4.66 3.43
CA HIS A 122 10.41 -5.66 2.56
C HIS A 122 11.41 -5.01 1.59
N TYR A 123 12.32 -4.19 2.11
CA TYR A 123 13.26 -3.44 1.28
C TYR A 123 14.27 -4.37 0.60
N GLU A 124 15.04 -5.11 1.39
CA GLU A 124 16.17 -5.92 0.93
C GLU A 124 15.73 -7.16 0.13
N ASP A 125 14.64 -7.82 0.56
CA ASP A 125 14.16 -9.08 -0.03
C ASP A 125 13.26 -8.87 -1.26
N PHE A 126 12.67 -7.68 -1.44
CA PHE A 126 11.72 -7.43 -2.52
C PHE A 126 11.91 -6.10 -3.27
N PHE A 127 11.77 -4.95 -2.60
CA PHE A 127 11.73 -3.66 -3.30
C PHE A 127 13.06 -3.33 -3.98
N GLU A 128 14.19 -3.49 -3.30
CA GLU A 128 15.52 -3.24 -3.85
C GLU A 128 15.80 -4.09 -5.10
N PRO A 129 15.74 -5.43 -5.07
CA PRO A 129 16.01 -6.24 -6.25
C PRO A 129 15.01 -6.00 -7.38
N ARG A 130 13.74 -5.68 -7.07
CA ARG A 130 12.75 -5.36 -8.12
C ARG A 130 12.97 -4.01 -8.78
N MET A 131 13.24 -2.98 -8.00
CA MET A 131 13.52 -1.65 -8.51
C MET A 131 14.86 -1.62 -9.26
N GLU A 132 15.86 -2.37 -8.79
CA GLU A 132 17.13 -2.55 -9.49
C GLU A 132 16.95 -3.19 -10.87
N LYS A 133 16.17 -4.26 -10.96
CA LYS A 133 15.82 -4.87 -12.25
C LYS A 133 15.08 -3.92 -13.19
N ALA A 134 14.37 -2.93 -12.64
CA ALA A 134 13.71 -1.86 -13.40
C ALA A 134 14.63 -0.66 -13.72
N GLY A 135 15.92 -0.75 -13.40
CA GLY A 135 16.92 0.29 -13.71
C GLY A 135 17.05 1.39 -12.66
N PHE A 136 16.55 1.18 -11.44
CA PHE A 136 16.68 2.13 -10.34
C PHE A 136 17.82 1.75 -9.39
N VAL A 137 18.30 2.72 -8.64
CA VAL A 137 19.15 2.54 -7.44
C VAL A 137 18.45 3.17 -6.25
N GLY A 138 18.51 2.51 -5.10
CA GLY A 138 17.77 2.89 -3.90
C GLY A 138 18.65 3.22 -2.71
N VAL A 139 18.09 4.00 -1.79
CA VAL A 139 18.54 4.11 -0.39
C VAL A 139 17.34 3.91 0.53
N TYR A 140 17.58 3.35 1.71
CA TYR A 140 16.53 3.00 2.67
C TYR A 140 16.94 3.38 4.09
N LYS A 141 15.97 3.82 4.88
CA LYS A 141 16.10 4.02 6.31
C LYS A 141 14.90 3.40 7.00
N ARG A 142 15.16 2.32 7.74
CA ARG A 142 14.23 1.71 8.67
C ARG A 142 14.07 2.57 9.93
N ARG A 143 12.86 2.57 10.51
CA ARG A 143 12.59 3.13 11.84
C ARG A 143 13.35 2.35 12.91
N THR A 144 13.71 3.03 14.00
CA THR A 144 14.54 2.48 15.09
C THR A 144 13.74 1.95 16.29
N GLY A 145 12.40 2.04 16.26
CA GLY A 145 11.55 1.50 17.31
C GLY A 145 11.52 -0.04 17.34
N GLU A 146 11.43 -0.62 18.53
CA GLU A 146 11.45 -2.08 18.74
C GLU A 146 10.33 -2.82 17.99
N THR A 147 9.14 -2.20 17.92
CA THR A 147 7.95 -2.78 17.29
C THR A 147 7.72 -2.27 15.86
N THR A 148 8.62 -1.43 15.35
CA THR A 148 8.49 -0.81 14.03
C THR A 148 9.47 -1.46 13.06
N HIS A 149 8.92 -2.06 12.01
CA HIS A 149 9.71 -2.81 11.04
C HIS A 149 9.80 -2.11 9.68
N ASP A 150 9.04 -1.04 9.50
CA ASP A 150 8.98 -0.25 8.27
C ASP A 150 9.94 0.95 8.27
N GLY A 151 10.05 1.57 7.11
CA GLY A 151 10.81 2.79 6.90
C GLY A 151 10.45 3.53 5.62
N CYS A 152 11.36 4.39 5.21
CA CYS A 152 11.27 5.18 3.99
C CYS A 152 12.36 4.76 3.01
N ALA A 153 12.00 4.63 1.73
CA ALA A 153 12.94 4.35 0.65
C ALA A 153 12.88 5.44 -0.42
N ILE A 154 14.03 5.77 -1.01
CA ILE A 154 14.14 6.66 -2.17
C ILE A 154 14.84 5.88 -3.28
N PHE A 155 14.21 5.79 -4.44
CA PHE A 155 14.78 5.21 -5.64
C PHE A 155 14.90 6.26 -6.73
N VAL A 156 16.01 6.24 -7.47
CA VAL A 156 16.21 7.08 -8.65
C VAL A 156 16.65 6.25 -9.85
N LYS A 157 16.21 6.62 -11.05
CA LYS A 157 16.56 5.92 -12.28
C LYS A 157 18.05 6.11 -12.58
N LYS A 158 18.81 5.01 -12.65
CA LYS A 158 20.27 4.99 -12.82
C LYS A 158 20.72 5.71 -14.10
N SER A 159 19.88 5.75 -15.14
CA SER A 159 20.20 6.44 -16.40
C SER A 159 20.16 7.96 -16.27
N MET A 160 19.41 8.51 -15.31
CA MET A 160 19.22 9.96 -15.16
C MET A 160 19.92 10.55 -13.94
N PHE A 161 20.08 9.76 -12.88
CA PHE A 161 20.59 10.28 -11.61
C PHE A 161 21.63 9.37 -10.98
N ARG A 162 22.50 9.99 -10.18
CA ARG A 162 23.40 9.32 -9.23
C ARG A 162 23.09 9.83 -7.83
N ILE A 163 22.94 8.92 -6.87
CA ILE A 163 22.82 9.31 -5.45
C ILE A 163 24.22 9.70 -4.98
N VAL A 164 24.38 10.96 -4.55
CA VAL A 164 25.65 11.52 -4.06
C VAL A 164 25.79 11.28 -2.56
N SER A 165 24.72 11.50 -1.81
CA SER A 165 24.65 11.25 -0.37
C SER A 165 23.21 11.01 0.06
N SER A 166 23.04 10.35 1.20
CA SER A 166 21.76 10.20 1.87
C SER A 166 21.89 10.54 3.35
N HIS A 167 20.86 11.17 3.90
CA HIS A 167 20.84 11.58 5.30
C HIS A 167 19.57 11.02 5.97
N PRO A 168 19.72 9.99 6.83
CA PRO A 168 18.63 9.55 7.68
C PRO A 168 18.43 10.56 8.82
N ILE A 169 17.18 10.83 9.16
CA ILE A 169 16.78 11.72 10.25
C ILE A 169 15.87 10.93 11.18
N GLU A 170 16.20 10.88 12.46
CA GLU A 170 15.36 10.30 13.50
C GLU A 170 14.71 11.42 14.29
N TYR A 171 13.38 11.42 14.34
CA TYR A 171 12.64 12.49 15.00
C TYR A 171 12.44 12.26 16.49
N ARG A 172 12.66 11.04 16.99
CA ARG A 172 12.38 10.73 18.39
C ARG A 172 13.31 11.49 19.32
N VAL A 173 12.72 12.21 20.25
CA VAL A 173 13.38 12.87 21.38
C VAL A 173 12.78 12.30 22.66
N PRO A 174 13.58 11.65 23.53
CA PRO A 174 13.11 11.19 24.83
C PRO A 174 12.41 12.30 25.61
N ASP A 175 11.30 11.97 26.27
CA ASP A 175 10.51 12.88 27.12
C ASP A 175 9.91 14.13 26.43
N HIS A 176 10.00 14.24 25.10
CA HIS A 176 9.37 15.32 24.35
C HIS A 176 7.87 15.05 24.12
N PRO A 177 6.95 15.99 24.39
CA PRO A 177 5.50 15.75 24.33
C PRO A 177 4.90 15.47 22.93
N VAL A 178 5.70 15.57 21.86
CA VAL A 178 5.24 15.53 20.47
C VAL A 178 6.15 14.61 19.66
N LEU A 179 7.46 14.79 19.84
CA LEU A 179 8.50 14.01 19.21
C LEU A 179 8.82 12.72 20.00
N ASN A 180 7.82 12.09 20.62
CA ASN A 180 7.99 10.86 21.40
C ASN A 180 7.84 9.57 20.59
N ARG A 181 7.69 9.66 19.26
CA ARG A 181 7.51 8.51 18.37
C ARG A 181 8.76 8.28 17.53
N ASP A 182 9.03 7.03 17.18
CA ASP A 182 10.14 6.61 16.31
C ASP A 182 9.89 6.93 14.82
N ASN A 183 9.36 8.12 14.53
CA ASN A 183 9.21 8.60 13.17
C ASN A 183 10.60 8.92 12.60
N ILE A 184 10.79 8.65 11.31
CA ILE A 184 12.03 8.94 10.60
C ILE A 184 11.74 9.72 9.32
N ALA A 185 12.76 10.40 8.80
CA ALA A 185 12.80 10.85 7.42
C ALA A 185 14.10 10.38 6.76
N LEU A 186 14.07 10.34 5.44
CA LEU A 186 15.22 10.04 4.60
C LEU A 186 15.31 11.14 3.56
N THR A 187 16.48 11.75 3.45
CA THR A 187 16.79 12.68 2.36
C THR A 187 17.92 12.12 1.52
N ALA A 188 17.95 12.48 0.24
CA ALA A 188 19.01 12.12 -0.68
C ALA A 188 19.39 13.31 -1.54
N VAL A 189 20.70 13.54 -1.69
CA VAL A 189 21.24 14.47 -2.68
C VAL A 189 21.54 13.67 -3.94
N VAL A 190 20.98 14.11 -5.06
CA VAL A 190 21.12 13.42 -6.35
C VAL A 190 21.75 14.35 -7.37
N GLU A 191 22.66 13.81 -8.15
CA GLU A 191 23.29 14.47 -9.28
C GLU A 191 22.61 14.00 -10.57
N ALA A 192 22.12 14.94 -11.38
CA ALA A 192 21.58 14.65 -12.69
C ALA A 192 22.72 14.35 -13.68
N LYS A 193 22.56 13.30 -14.47
CA LYS A 193 23.47 12.96 -15.55
C LYS A 193 23.11 13.79 -16.77
N ASN A 194 24.05 14.61 -17.24
CA ASN A 194 23.90 15.31 -18.51
C ASN A 194 24.27 14.35 -19.65
N GLU A 195 23.43 14.28 -20.69
CA GLU A 195 23.72 13.53 -21.92
C GLU A 195 25.04 13.97 -22.61
N ALA A 196 25.58 15.13 -22.24
CA ALA A 196 26.83 15.69 -22.77
C ALA A 196 28.12 14.93 -22.38
N ASN A 197 28.06 13.97 -21.45
CA ASN A 197 29.25 13.20 -21.00
C ASN A 197 29.24 11.73 -21.46
N ALA A 198 28.41 11.36 -22.44
CA ALA A 198 28.54 10.07 -23.11
C ALA A 198 29.53 10.19 -24.28
N TYR A 199 30.83 10.16 -23.96
CA TYR A 199 31.92 9.96 -24.92
C TYR A 199 32.53 8.57 -24.73
#